data_AF-A0A497HI57-F1
#
_entry.id   AF-A0A497HI57-F1
#
_cell.length_a   1.000
_cell.length_b   1.000
_cell.length_c   1.000
_cell.angle_alpha   90.00
_cell.angle_beta   90.00
_cell.angle_gamma   90.00
#
_symmetry.space_group_name_H-M   'P 1'
#
loop_
_entity.id
_entity.type
_entity.pdbx_description
1 polymer ?
#
loop_
_entity_poly.entity_id
_entity_poly.type
_entity_poly.pdbx_seq_one_letter_code
_entity_poly.pdbx_strand_id
1 'polypeptide(L)'
;MVLQIGDFVRIDYVGKIKESGKVFDTTLEKIAKEHGIYDEKFKFKPAPIVVGAGHVIKGLDEALVGMEVGEKKIVEIPPEKAYGERNPNLVKVLPLKEFKRRGITPIPGMRV
;
A
#
# COMPACT_ATOMS: atom_id res chain seq x y z
N MET A 1 -21.72 -10.93 11.19
CA MET A 1 -21.04 -12.12 10.62
C MET A 1 -19.56 -11.85 10.72
N VAL A 2 -18.84 -12.69 11.46
CA VAL A 2 -17.42 -12.49 11.76
C VAL A 2 -16.59 -13.17 10.68
N LEU A 3 -15.56 -12.49 10.19
CA LEU A 3 -14.66 -12.99 9.15
C LEU A 3 -13.68 -14.03 9.71
N GLN A 4 -13.55 -15.15 9.01
CA GLN A 4 -12.64 -16.24 9.33
C GLN A 4 -11.61 -16.43 8.22
N ILE A 5 -10.50 -17.10 8.55
CA ILE A 5 -9.46 -17.45 7.58
C ILE A 5 -10.07 -18.38 6.53
N GLY A 6 -9.91 -18.03 5.24
CA GLY A 6 -10.50 -18.72 4.10
C GLY A 6 -11.74 -18.04 3.52
N ASP A 7 -12.31 -17.04 4.20
CA ASP A 7 -13.48 -16.32 3.70
C ASP A 7 -13.12 -15.43 2.50
N PHE A 8 -14.02 -15.43 1.52
CA PHE A 8 -13.91 -14.59 0.33
C PHE A 8 -14.67 -13.28 0.56
N VAL A 9 -13.94 -12.17 0.64
CA VAL A 9 -14.51 -10.85 0.90
C VAL A 9 -14.09 -9.83 -0.11
N ARG A 10 -14.88 -8.77 -0.18
CA ARG A 10 -14.60 -7.57 -0.93
C ARG A 10 -14.36 -6.44 0.05
N ILE A 11 -13.14 -5.91 0.04
CA ILE A 11 -12.77 -4.83 0.96
C ILE A 11 -12.59 -3.52 0.21
N ASP A 12 -13.04 -2.45 0.84
CA ASP A 12 -12.61 -1.10 0.51
C ASP A 12 -11.57 -0.65 1.53
N TYR A 13 -10.44 -0.15 1.05
CA TYR A 13 -9.35 0.29 1.92
C TYR A 13 -8.75 1.60 1.45
N VAL A 14 -8.14 2.30 2.42
CA VAL A 14 -7.42 3.55 2.21
C VAL A 14 -6.09 3.42 2.93
N GLY A 15 -5.01 3.29 2.17
CA GLY A 15 -3.64 3.27 2.65
C GLY A 15 -3.14 4.70 2.87
N LYS A 16 -2.96 5.08 4.13
CA LYS A 16 -2.39 6.38 4.53
C LYS A 16 -1.11 6.17 5.32
N ILE A 17 -0.07 6.92 4.99
CA ILE A 17 1.19 6.94 5.73
C ILE A 17 0.98 7.82 6.97
N LYS A 18 1.17 7.28 8.18
CA LYS A 18 0.95 8.01 9.43
C LYS A 18 1.87 9.24 9.56
N GLU A 19 3.14 9.11 9.18
CA GLU A 19 4.14 10.19 9.28
C GLU A 19 3.85 11.38 8.36
N SER A 20 3.48 11.13 7.09
CA SER A 20 3.26 12.21 6.11
C SER A 20 1.79 12.60 5.96
N GLY A 21 0.88 11.79 6.50
CA GLY A 21 -0.56 11.89 6.22
C GLY A 21 -0.92 11.64 4.75
N LYS A 22 0.04 11.19 3.92
CA LYS A 22 -0.17 11.01 2.49
C LYS A 22 -0.91 9.71 2.23
N VAL A 23 -2.01 9.79 1.47
CA VAL A 23 -2.67 8.61 0.92
C VAL A 23 -1.83 8.11 -0.25
N PHE A 24 -1.43 6.84 -0.20
CA PHE A 24 -0.58 6.22 -1.23
C PHE A 24 -1.35 5.20 -2.07
N ASP A 25 -2.37 4.56 -1.50
CA ASP A 25 -3.19 3.57 -2.18
C ASP A 25 -4.63 3.64 -1.67
N THR A 26 -5.61 3.44 -2.55
CA THR A 26 -7.03 3.48 -2.19
C THR A 26 -7.87 2.77 -3.24
N THR A 27 -8.87 1.98 -2.81
CA THR A 27 -9.88 1.41 -3.71
C THR A 27 -11.04 2.36 -3.97
N LEU A 28 -11.13 3.47 -3.21
CA LEU A 28 -12.20 4.45 -3.31
C LEU A 28 -11.83 5.58 -4.28
N GLU A 29 -12.57 5.66 -5.40
CA GLU A 29 -12.37 6.66 -6.46
C GLU A 29 -12.41 8.10 -5.93
N LYS A 30 -13.33 8.40 -5.02
CA LYS A 30 -13.49 9.75 -4.42
C LYS A 30 -12.20 10.21 -3.74
N ILE A 31 -11.62 9.33 -2.93
CA ILE A 31 -10.38 9.60 -2.18
C ILE A 31 -9.19 9.69 -3.13
N ALA A 32 -9.17 8.84 -4.18
CA ALA A 32 -8.12 8.88 -5.19
C ALA A 32 -8.08 10.22 -5.93
N LYS A 33 -9.25 10.75 -6.30
CA LYS A 33 -9.40 12.05 -6.97
C LYS A 33 -9.02 13.21 -6.04
N GLU A 34 -9.47 13.16 -4.79
CA GLU A 34 -9.19 14.19 -3.79
C GLU A 34 -7.68 14.30 -3.47
N HIS A 35 -6.99 13.17 -3.40
CA HIS A 35 -5.54 13.13 -3.13
C HIS A 35 -4.67 13.13 -4.39
N GLY A 36 -5.24 13.29 -5.59
CA GLY A 36 -4.50 13.34 -6.85
C GLY A 36 -3.72 12.05 -7.18
N ILE A 37 -4.13 10.91 -6.62
CA ILE A 37 -3.57 9.58 -6.89
C ILE A 37 -4.48 8.74 -7.80
N TYR A 38 -5.50 9.38 -8.40
CA TYR A 38 -6.40 8.74 -9.34
C TYR A 38 -5.63 8.29 -10.58
N ASP A 39 -5.61 6.98 -10.80
CA ASP A 39 -5.04 6.36 -11.99
C ASP A 39 -6.19 5.81 -12.83
N GLU A 40 -6.36 6.32 -14.06
CA GLU A 40 -7.40 5.88 -14.99
C GLU A 40 -7.29 4.40 -15.36
N LYS A 41 -6.10 3.79 -15.17
CA LYS A 41 -5.90 2.36 -15.40
C LYS A 41 -6.43 1.50 -14.26
N PHE A 42 -6.64 2.08 -13.07
CA PHE A 42 -7.09 1.35 -11.90
C PHE A 42 -8.62 1.35 -11.80
N LYS A 43 -9.21 0.15 -11.75
CA LYS A 43 -10.64 0.01 -11.49
C LYS A 43 -10.86 0.12 -9.97
N PHE A 44 -11.32 1.28 -9.53
CA PHE A 44 -11.75 1.57 -8.16
C PHE A 44 -13.00 0.75 -7.80
N LYS A 45 -12.79 -0.54 -7.57
CA LYS A 45 -13.80 -1.51 -7.12
C LYS A 45 -13.27 -2.19 -5.86
N PRO A 46 -14.16 -2.67 -4.99
CA PRO A 46 -13.77 -3.43 -3.81
C PRO A 46 -12.85 -4.60 -4.21
N ALA A 47 -11.69 -4.68 -3.56
CA ALA A 47 -10.68 -5.67 -3.90
C ALA A 47 -11.14 -7.05 -3.39
N PRO A 48 -11.25 -8.07 -4.27
CA PRO A 48 -11.55 -9.43 -3.85
C PRO A 48 -10.31 -10.04 -3.18
N ILE A 49 -10.44 -10.42 -1.92
CA ILE A 49 -9.37 -11.03 -1.13
C ILE A 49 -9.88 -12.27 -0.41
N VAL A 50 -8.96 -13.18 -0.13
CA VAL A 50 -9.20 -14.32 0.77
C VAL A 50 -8.53 -14.00 2.09
N VAL A 51 -9.31 -13.99 3.16
CA VAL A 51 -8.81 -13.68 4.51
C VAL A 51 -7.79 -14.75 4.92
N GLY A 52 -6.60 -14.34 5.35
CA GLY A 52 -5.51 -15.21 5.77
C GLY A 52 -4.72 -15.85 4.62
N ALA A 53 -4.98 -15.48 3.37
CA ALA A 53 -4.25 -16.01 2.20
C ALA A 53 -3.02 -15.18 1.81
N GLY A 54 -2.72 -14.07 2.51
CA GLY A 54 -1.58 -13.22 2.19
C GLY A 54 -1.70 -12.43 0.89
N HIS A 55 -2.94 -12.16 0.42
CA HIS A 55 -3.20 -11.31 -0.75
C HIS A 55 -2.87 -9.83 -0.47
N VAL A 56 -2.87 -9.45 0.80
CA VAL A 56 -2.58 -8.10 1.30
C VAL A 56 -1.44 -8.14 2.31
N ILE A 57 -0.98 -6.96 2.73
CA ILE A 57 0.01 -6.86 3.81
C ILE A 57 -0.45 -7.64 5.05
N LYS A 58 0.49 -8.31 5.72
CA LYS A 58 0.20 -9.20 6.85
C LYS A 58 -0.65 -8.53 7.93
N GLY A 59 -0.34 -7.27 8.25
CA GLY A 59 -1.09 -6.54 9.27
C GLY A 59 -2.54 -6.24 8.87
N LEU A 60 -2.84 -6.11 7.58
CA LEU A 60 -4.21 -5.97 7.11
C LEU A 60 -4.93 -7.33 7.12
N ASP A 61 -4.24 -8.39 6.68
CA ASP A 61 -4.79 -9.74 6.66
C ASP A 61 -5.16 -10.22 8.07
N GLU A 62 -4.27 -10.02 9.04
CA GLU A 62 -4.51 -10.29 10.46
C GLU A 62 -5.64 -9.43 11.04
N ALA A 63 -5.74 -8.17 10.63
CA ALA A 63 -6.76 -7.27 11.15
C ALA A 63 -8.17 -7.58 10.62
N LEU A 64 -8.27 -8.21 9.45
CA LEU A 64 -9.54 -8.67 8.89
C LEU A 64 -10.08 -9.90 9.61
N VAL A 65 -9.21 -10.75 10.18
CA VAL A 65 -9.65 -11.90 10.97
C VAL A 65 -10.37 -11.40 12.22
N GLY A 66 -11.63 -11.80 12.39
CA GLY A 66 -12.44 -11.37 13.53
C GLY A 66 -13.18 -10.04 13.33
N MET A 67 -13.02 -9.34 12.20
CA MET A 67 -13.86 -8.18 11.87
C MET A 67 -15.26 -8.62 11.44
N GLU A 68 -16.24 -7.73 11.64
CA GLU A 68 -17.58 -7.96 11.12
C GLU A 68 -17.76 -7.41 9.71
N VAL A 69 -18.53 -8.12 8.89
CA VAL A 69 -18.90 -7.64 7.55
C VAL A 69 -19.63 -6.30 7.65
N GLY A 70 -19.08 -5.27 6.97
CA GLY A 70 -19.61 -3.91 6.98
C GLY A 70 -19.03 -3.00 8.06
N GLU A 71 -18.20 -3.52 8.96
CA GLU A 71 -17.48 -2.72 9.94
C GLU A 71 -16.37 -1.91 9.26
N LYS A 72 -16.24 -0.64 9.66
CA LYS A 72 -15.11 0.21 9.26
C LYS A 72 -14.18 0.38 10.45
N LYS A 73 -12.93 -0.07 10.29
CA LYS A 73 -11.90 0.03 11.32
C LYS A 73 -10.67 0.73 10.80
N ILE A 74 -10.03 1.53 11.65
CA ILE A 74 -8.71 2.11 11.39
C ILE A 74 -7.71 1.21 12.08
N VAL A 75 -6.76 0.68 11.31
CA VAL A 75 -5.73 -0.23 11.79
C VAL A 75 -4.39 0.43 11.56
N GLU A 76 -3.61 0.58 12.63
CA GLU A 76 -2.22 1.00 12.51
C GLU A 76 -1.34 -0.23 12.32
N ILE A 77 -0.66 -0.29 11.18
CA ILE A 77 0.17 -1.44 10.81
C ILE A 77 1.64 -1.02 10.92
N PRO A 78 2.45 -1.68 11.77
CA PRO A 78 3.87 -1.38 11.87
C PRO A 78 4.60 -1.81 10.58
N PRO A 79 5.76 -1.22 10.26
CA PRO A 79 6.51 -1.54 9.05
C PRO A 79 6.76 -3.04 8.87
N GLU A 80 7.10 -3.75 9.94
CA GLU A 80 7.33 -5.21 9.97
C GLU A 80 6.17 -6.04 9.42
N LYS A 81 4.93 -5.58 9.64
CA LYS A 81 3.70 -6.23 9.17
C LYS A 81 3.15 -5.62 7.87
N ALA A 82 3.78 -4.56 7.36
CA ALA A 82 3.46 -3.90 6.10
C ALA A 82 4.44 -4.32 4.99
N TYR A 83 5.34 -3.42 4.60
CA TYR A 83 6.33 -3.62 3.53
C TYR A 83 7.74 -3.97 4.07
N GLY A 84 7.86 -4.18 5.38
CA GLY A 84 9.12 -4.38 6.08
C GLY A 84 9.82 -3.06 6.45
N GLU A 85 10.90 -3.18 7.21
CA GLU A 85 11.79 -2.07 7.50
C GLU A 85 12.58 -1.65 6.26
N ARG A 86 13.12 -0.43 6.30
CA ARG A 86 13.98 0.09 5.24
C ARG A 86 15.21 -0.80 5.08
N ASN A 87 15.23 -1.60 4.03
CA ASN A 87 16.33 -2.52 3.77
C ASN A 87 17.59 -1.75 3.31
N PRO A 88 18.68 -1.74 4.08
CA PRO A 88 19.91 -1.03 3.70
C PRO A 88 20.54 -1.63 2.43
N ASN A 89 20.28 -2.90 2.10
CA ASN A 89 20.82 -3.53 0.89
C ASN A 89 20.17 -3.01 -0.41
N LEU A 90 18.98 -2.40 -0.31
CA LEU A 90 18.36 -1.72 -1.44
C LEU A 90 18.93 -0.31 -1.67
N VAL A 91 19.78 0.18 -0.76
CA VAL A 91 20.52 1.43 -0.90
C VAL A 91 21.86 1.12 -1.58
N LYS A 92 21.92 1.34 -2.90
CA LYS A 92 23.14 1.13 -3.68
C LYS A 92 23.85 2.44 -3.94
N VAL A 93 25.15 2.48 -3.65
CA VAL A 93 26.02 3.57 -4.07
C VAL A 93 26.39 3.32 -5.53
N LEU A 94 25.98 4.22 -6.41
CA LEU A 94 26.28 4.15 -7.84
C LEU A 94 27.14 5.35 -8.25
N PRO A 95 28.20 5.15 -9.06
CA PRO A 95 29.02 6.25 -9.56
C PRO A 95 28.20 7.24 -10.40
N LEU A 96 28.41 8.54 -10.19
CA LEU A 96 27.71 9.60 -10.93
C LEU A 96 27.91 9.50 -12.46
N LYS A 97 29.02 8.89 -12.91
CA LYS A 97 29.33 8.64 -14.32
C LYS A 97 28.28 7.77 -15.02
N GLU A 98 27.70 6.80 -14.31
CA GLU A 98 26.62 5.94 -14.87
C GLU A 98 25.36 6.74 -15.17
N PHE A 99 24.98 7.67 -14.28
CA PHE A 99 23.85 8.55 -14.50
C PHE A 99 24.10 9.51 -15.66
N LYS A 100 25.29 10.15 -15.70
CA LYS A 100 25.67 11.04 -16.81
C LYS A 100 25.73 10.31 -18.16
N ARG A 101 26.18 9.05 -18.21
CA ARG A 101 26.18 8.23 -19.43
C ARG A 101 24.76 8.00 -19.97
N ARG A 102 23.76 7.93 -19.07
CA ARG A 102 22.34 7.84 -19.43
C ARG A 102 21.69 9.20 -19.68
N GLY A 103 22.45 10.30 -19.64
CA GLY A 103 21.92 11.67 -19.76
C GLY A 103 21.13 12.14 -18.54
N ILE A 104 21.23 11.44 -17.41
CA ILE A 104 20.47 11.71 -16.19
C ILE A 104 21.34 12.54 -15.25
N THR A 105 20.83 13.70 -14.82
CA THR A 105 21.44 14.48 -13.72
C THR A 105 20.62 14.24 -12.46
N PRO A 106 21.04 13.33 -11.57
CA PRO A 106 20.23 12.93 -10.43
C PRO A 106 20.16 14.08 -9.42
N ILE A 107 18.95 14.40 -8.97
CA ILE A 107 18.69 15.29 -7.83
C ILE A 107 18.08 14.48 -6.67
N PRO A 108 18.31 14.88 -5.41
CA PRO A 108 17.69 14.20 -4.27
C PRO A 108 16.16 14.06 -4.43
N GLY A 109 15.65 12.85 -4.27
CA GLY A 109 14.22 12.53 -4.44
C GLY A 109 13.78 12.18 -5.86
N MET A 110 14.66 12.29 -6.85
CA MET A 110 14.38 11.89 -8.24
C MET A 110 14.25 10.37 -8.36
N ARG A 111 13.17 9.92 -9.00
CA ARG A 111 13.03 8.53 -9.44
C ARG A 111 13.74 8.39 -10.79
N VAL A 112 14.72 7.49 -10.84
CA VAL A 112 15.69 7.27 -11.93
C VAL A 112 15.61 5.85 -12.46
#